data_AF-A0A066W6X3-F1
#
_entry.id   AF-A0A066W6X3-F1
#
_cell.length_a   1.000
_cell.length_b   1.000
_cell.length_c   1.000
_cell.angle_alpha   90.00
_cell.angle_beta   90.00
_cell.angle_gamma   90.00
#
_symmetry.space_group_name_H-M   'P 1'
#
loop_
_entity.id
_entity.type
_entity.pdbx_description
1 polymer ?
#
loop_
_entity_poly.entity_id
_entity_poly.type
_entity_poly.pdbx_seq_one_letter_code
_entity_poly.pdbx_strand_id
1 'polypeptide(L)'
;MNPALAVSGKGKAGKVDARKKPEKEQKKVIRSHLKQPKQAPSAWQLFFAEELSKLKAQKPEERLNVAHVAKGAGERYNMLPDSEKAKYHKESLRLKAQWERDMQAWKESLSPEDIKLENAYRTQQRKAGKSRKSNLKDPHAPKKPLSAYFLFLRAIRSDPKMTDDVFGKEGETTKQSVLAAAKWRELSDTEKQPFLAKADQDKLRYEEARRVYESAQARGVPPAEAAAEAERAGKAAAQAMADKNPTLQALQAAGLPAGISFNMDDESNNPKHHLNTAFDDADDSDSRDQVGRDQHLQTKGSGRAGTGSRATKAERIG
;
A
#
# COMPACT_ATOMS: atom_id res chain seq x y z
N MET A 1 90.93 -17.30 -7.29
CA MET A 1 90.53 -16.16 -8.13
C MET A 1 89.12 -16.41 -8.63
N ASN A 2 88.13 -15.63 -8.18
CA ASN A 2 86.84 -15.44 -8.89
C ASN A 2 87.10 -14.46 -10.08
N PRO A 3 86.21 -14.23 -11.09
CA PRO A 3 84.74 -14.44 -11.07
C PRO A 3 84.04 -14.76 -12.44
N ALA A 4 82.70 -14.89 -12.37
CA ALA A 4 81.69 -14.21 -13.23
C ALA A 4 81.01 -14.91 -14.44
N LEU A 5 79.66 -14.89 -14.32
CA LEU A 5 78.62 -14.61 -15.33
C LEU A 5 77.88 -15.76 -16.06
N ALA A 6 76.63 -15.92 -15.61
CA ALA A 6 75.49 -16.46 -16.33
C ALA A 6 74.99 -15.52 -17.44
N VAL A 7 74.28 -16.05 -18.46
CA VAL A 7 72.97 -15.59 -18.99
C VAL A 7 72.56 -16.27 -20.31
N SER A 8 71.35 -16.86 -20.27
CA SER A 8 70.24 -16.83 -21.26
C SER A 8 70.31 -17.53 -22.63
N GLY A 9 69.42 -18.53 -22.78
CA GLY A 9 68.87 -19.02 -24.05
C GLY A 9 67.40 -19.44 -23.86
N LYS A 10 66.49 -18.71 -24.51
CA LYS A 10 65.03 -18.67 -24.29
C LYS A 10 64.28 -19.95 -24.70
N GLY A 11 63.62 -20.61 -23.75
CA GLY A 11 62.49 -21.53 -24.01
C GLY A 11 61.15 -20.79 -23.95
N LYS A 12 60.42 -20.74 -25.07
CA LYS A 12 59.07 -20.15 -25.15
C LYS A 12 58.08 -21.03 -24.40
N ALA A 13 57.68 -20.61 -23.20
CA ALA A 13 56.51 -21.16 -22.51
C ALA A 13 55.23 -20.71 -23.22
N GLY A 14 54.48 -21.69 -23.73
CA GLY A 14 53.15 -21.50 -24.30
C GLY A 14 52.19 -20.95 -23.25
N LYS A 15 51.55 -19.83 -23.60
CA LYS A 15 50.57 -19.11 -22.81
C LYS A 15 49.26 -19.89 -22.80
N VAL A 16 48.99 -20.65 -21.74
CA VAL A 16 47.69 -21.24 -21.45
C VAL A 16 46.75 -20.16 -20.89
N ASP A 17 46.25 -19.29 -21.76
CA ASP A 17 45.12 -18.41 -21.44
C ASP A 17 43.82 -19.10 -21.90
N ALA A 18 43.22 -19.87 -21.00
CA ALA A 18 41.85 -20.36 -21.14
C ALA A 18 41.07 -20.07 -19.86
N ARG A 19 40.88 -18.76 -19.57
CA ARG A 19 39.85 -18.30 -18.65
C ARG A 19 38.49 -18.68 -19.24
N LYS A 20 37.97 -19.85 -18.87
CA LYS A 20 36.57 -20.23 -19.09
C LYS A 20 35.70 -19.16 -18.43
N LYS A 21 35.14 -18.26 -19.23
CA LYS A 21 34.07 -17.35 -18.79
C LYS A 21 32.91 -18.23 -18.30
N PRO A 22 32.28 -17.94 -17.14
CA PRO A 22 31.07 -18.64 -16.75
C PRO A 22 30.02 -18.40 -17.83
N GLU A 23 29.58 -19.49 -18.46
CA GLU A 23 28.45 -19.50 -19.37
C GLU A 23 27.27 -18.86 -18.62
N LYS A 24 26.84 -17.69 -19.11
CA LYS A 24 25.66 -17.01 -18.57
C LYS A 24 24.47 -17.91 -18.89
N GLU A 25 24.13 -18.78 -17.96
CA GLU A 25 22.88 -19.52 -17.96
C GLU A 25 21.76 -18.51 -18.26
N GLN A 26 21.16 -18.64 -19.45
CA GLN A 26 20.16 -17.70 -19.94
C GLN A 26 18.97 -17.80 -18.99
N LYS A 27 18.90 -16.89 -18.02
CA LYS A 27 17.79 -16.84 -17.06
C LYS A 27 16.50 -16.80 -17.86
N LYS A 28 15.73 -17.90 -17.81
CA LYS A 28 14.42 -18.01 -18.49
C LYS A 28 13.63 -16.75 -18.16
N VAL A 29 13.29 -15.98 -19.20
CA VAL A 29 12.50 -14.76 -19.05
C VAL A 29 11.10 -15.20 -18.65
N ILE A 30 10.81 -15.14 -17.35
CA ILE A 30 9.46 -15.35 -16.85
C ILE A 30 8.63 -14.17 -17.40
N ARG A 31 7.52 -14.45 -18.06
CA ARG A 31 6.56 -13.43 -18.52
C ARG A 31 5.27 -13.62 -17.73
N SER A 32 4.61 -12.51 -17.43
CA SER A 32 3.24 -12.57 -16.90
C SER A 32 2.33 -13.14 -17.99
N HIS A 33 1.65 -14.25 -17.68
CA HIS A 33 0.58 -14.80 -18.51
C HIS A 33 -0.80 -14.29 -18.09
N LEU A 34 -0.88 -13.64 -16.92
CA LEU A 34 -2.14 -13.14 -16.36
C LEU A 34 -2.50 -11.76 -16.92
N LYS A 35 -3.71 -11.66 -17.48
CA LYS A 35 -4.29 -10.41 -17.98
C LYS A 35 -5.25 -9.83 -16.96
N GLN A 36 -4.71 -9.09 -15.99
CA GLN A 36 -5.53 -8.38 -15.01
C GLN A 36 -6.42 -7.34 -15.71
N PRO A 37 -7.73 -7.28 -15.41
CA PRO A 37 -8.61 -6.21 -15.88
C PRO A 37 -8.06 -4.82 -15.57
N LYS A 38 -7.98 -3.97 -16.59
CA LYS A 38 -7.54 -2.58 -16.44
C LYS A 38 -8.60 -1.79 -15.68
N GLN A 39 -8.16 -0.88 -14.81
CA GLN A 39 -9.06 -0.01 -14.06
C GLN A 39 -10.07 0.69 -14.97
N ALA A 40 -11.29 0.84 -14.46
CA ALA A 40 -12.33 1.60 -15.15
C ALA A 40 -11.88 3.05 -15.36
N PRO A 41 -12.19 3.66 -16.52
CA PRO A 41 -11.87 5.05 -16.77
C PRO A 41 -12.71 5.98 -15.87
N SER A 42 -12.09 7.07 -15.43
CA SER A 42 -12.78 8.15 -14.73
C SER A 42 -13.67 8.95 -15.68
N ALA A 43 -14.59 9.73 -15.12
CA ALA A 43 -15.47 10.62 -15.90
C ALA A 43 -14.67 11.55 -16.84
N TRP A 44 -13.58 12.16 -16.34
CA TRP A 44 -12.69 12.98 -17.17
C TRP A 44 -11.99 12.16 -18.26
N GLN A 45 -11.55 10.93 -17.98
CA GLN A 45 -10.90 10.07 -19.00
C GLN A 45 -11.87 9.68 -20.12
N LEU A 46 -13.15 9.47 -19.80
CA LEU A 46 -14.20 9.21 -20.79
C LEU A 46 -14.43 10.44 -21.68
N PHE A 47 -14.58 11.61 -21.07
CA PHE A 47 -14.69 12.87 -21.81
C PHE A 47 -13.47 13.10 -22.71
N PHE A 48 -12.27 12.93 -22.17
CA PHE A 48 -11.03 13.15 -22.89
C PHE A 48 -10.86 12.17 -24.06
N ALA A 49 -11.26 10.91 -23.89
CA ALA A 49 -11.24 9.92 -24.97
C ALA A 49 -12.20 10.30 -26.12
N GLU A 50 -13.38 10.84 -25.79
CA GLU A 50 -14.34 11.35 -26.78
C GLU A 50 -13.76 12.56 -27.53
N GLU A 51 -13.20 13.53 -26.80
CA GLU A 51 -12.55 14.72 -27.38
C GLU A 51 -11.37 14.37 -28.29
N LEU A 52 -10.52 13.43 -27.85
CA LEU A 52 -9.42 12.93 -28.68
C LEU A 52 -9.93 12.28 -29.96
N SER A 53 -11.06 11.56 -29.89
CA SER A 53 -11.66 10.90 -31.06
C SER A 53 -12.23 11.93 -32.02
N LYS A 54 -12.89 12.98 -31.52
CA LYS A 54 -13.38 14.12 -32.33
C LYS A 54 -12.24 14.85 -33.02
N LEU A 55 -11.15 15.15 -32.31
CA LEU A 55 -9.99 15.84 -32.87
C LEU A 55 -9.26 15.01 -33.93
N LYS A 56 -9.13 13.70 -33.71
CA LYS A 56 -8.58 12.78 -34.72
C LYS A 56 -9.47 12.68 -35.96
N ALA A 57 -10.78 12.70 -35.79
CA ALA A 57 -11.71 12.69 -36.91
C ALA A 57 -11.64 13.97 -37.75
N GLN A 58 -11.45 15.13 -37.09
CA GLN A 58 -11.26 16.41 -37.78
C GLN A 58 -9.89 16.54 -38.45
N LYS A 59 -8.85 15.96 -37.84
CA LYS A 59 -7.46 16.08 -38.28
C LYS A 59 -6.78 14.70 -38.34
N PRO A 60 -7.16 13.85 -39.31
CA PRO A 60 -6.69 12.46 -39.37
C PRO A 60 -5.21 12.34 -39.72
N GLU A 61 -4.64 13.29 -40.48
CA GLU A 61 -3.23 13.27 -40.89
C GLU A 61 -2.30 14.05 -39.95
N GLU A 62 -2.84 14.87 -39.05
CA GLU A 62 -2.03 15.66 -38.13
C GLU A 62 -1.63 14.82 -36.92
N ARG A 63 -0.32 14.71 -36.68
CA ARG A 63 0.19 14.05 -35.48
C ARG A 63 -0.11 14.91 -34.25
N LEU A 64 -1.26 14.67 -33.63
CA LEU A 64 -1.72 15.39 -32.45
C LEU A 64 -0.73 15.23 -31.28
N ASN A 65 -0.36 16.35 -30.65
CA ASN A 65 0.33 16.34 -29.38
C ASN A 65 -0.69 16.16 -28.24
N VAL A 66 -0.81 14.92 -27.76
CA VAL A 66 -1.77 14.52 -26.72
C VAL A 66 -1.66 15.36 -25.44
N ALA A 67 -0.45 15.82 -25.09
CA ALA A 67 -0.25 16.63 -23.88
C ALA A 67 -0.90 18.02 -23.99
N HIS A 68 -0.77 18.69 -25.14
CA HIS A 68 -1.44 19.98 -25.38
C HIS A 68 -2.95 19.81 -25.47
N VAL A 69 -3.41 18.73 -26.10
CA VAL A 69 -4.84 18.42 -26.19
C VAL A 69 -5.45 18.13 -24.81
N ALA A 70 -4.73 17.43 -23.93
CA ALA A 70 -5.16 17.17 -22.55
C ALA A 70 -5.35 18.44 -21.74
N LYS A 71 -4.45 19.43 -21.89
CA LYS A 71 -4.57 20.72 -21.18
C LYS A 71 -5.85 21.46 -21.59
N GLY A 72 -6.06 21.64 -22.90
CA GLY A 72 -7.27 22.31 -23.40
C GLY A 72 -8.56 21.53 -23.11
N ALA A 73 -8.51 20.19 -23.14
CA ALA A 73 -9.64 19.35 -22.76
C ALA A 73 -9.94 19.42 -21.25
N GLY A 74 -8.94 19.56 -20.39
CA GLY A 74 -9.14 19.77 -18.95
C GLY A 74 -9.89 21.07 -18.66
N GLU A 75 -9.47 22.17 -19.29
CA GLU A 75 -10.16 23.47 -19.19
C GLU A 75 -11.62 23.36 -19.67
N ARG A 76 -11.85 22.72 -20.82
CA ARG A 76 -13.21 22.45 -21.32
C ARG A 76 -14.04 21.61 -20.35
N TYR A 77 -13.48 20.52 -19.81
CA TYR A 77 -14.16 19.67 -18.83
C TYR A 77 -14.58 20.44 -17.58
N ASN A 78 -13.76 21.36 -17.10
CA ASN A 78 -14.09 22.18 -15.93
C ASN A 78 -15.25 23.14 -16.22
N MET A 79 -15.30 23.70 -17.43
CA MET A 79 -16.38 24.58 -17.90
C MET A 79 -17.66 23.85 -18.32
N LEU A 80 -17.66 22.51 -18.40
CA LEU A 80 -18.88 21.76 -18.68
C LEU A 80 -19.90 21.96 -17.54
N PRO A 81 -21.20 22.12 -17.87
CA PRO A 81 -22.24 22.14 -16.86
C PRO A 81 -22.34 20.78 -16.15
N ASP A 82 -22.82 20.79 -14.91
CA ASP A 82 -22.90 19.59 -14.09
C ASP A 82 -23.79 18.51 -14.70
N SER A 83 -24.79 18.88 -15.50
CA SER A 83 -25.64 17.94 -16.24
C SER A 83 -24.85 17.11 -17.27
N GLU A 84 -23.92 17.74 -17.99
CA GLU A 84 -23.04 17.07 -18.96
C GLU A 84 -21.96 16.25 -18.23
N LYS A 85 -21.38 16.79 -17.15
CA LYS A 85 -20.45 16.03 -16.28
C LYS A 85 -21.12 14.79 -15.69
N ALA A 86 -22.39 14.89 -15.27
CA ALA A 86 -23.15 13.80 -14.70
C ALA A 86 -23.30 12.60 -15.65
N LYS A 87 -23.37 12.84 -16.97
CA LYS A 87 -23.36 11.76 -17.98
C LYS A 87 -22.09 10.93 -17.90
N TYR A 88 -20.92 11.59 -17.88
CA TYR A 88 -19.63 10.91 -17.77
C TYR A 88 -19.43 10.26 -16.41
N HIS A 89 -19.94 10.89 -15.34
CA HIS A 89 -19.91 10.31 -14.00
C HIS A 89 -20.73 9.01 -13.93
N LYS A 90 -21.97 9.02 -14.43
CA LYS A 90 -22.83 7.84 -14.47
C LYS A 90 -22.20 6.71 -15.27
N GLU A 91 -21.62 7.01 -16.43
CA GLU A 91 -20.93 6.01 -17.25
C GLU A 91 -19.66 5.48 -16.57
N SER A 92 -18.87 6.34 -15.91
CA SER A 92 -17.70 5.94 -15.13
C SER A 92 -18.10 4.99 -13.99
N LEU A 93 -19.18 5.28 -13.26
CA LEU A 93 -19.70 4.39 -12.22
C LEU A 93 -20.15 3.04 -12.78
N ARG A 94 -20.83 3.04 -13.94
CA ARG A 94 -21.24 1.80 -14.63
C ARG A 94 -20.03 0.95 -15.01
N LEU A 95 -19.00 1.57 -15.59
CA LEU A 95 -17.76 0.89 -15.96
C LEU A 95 -16.96 0.44 -14.74
N LYS A 96 -16.99 1.19 -13.63
CA LYS A 96 -16.41 0.79 -12.35
C LYS A 96 -17.07 -0.47 -11.82
N ALA A 97 -18.40 -0.53 -11.80
CA ALA A 97 -19.14 -1.72 -11.39
C ALA A 97 -18.85 -2.93 -12.31
N GLN A 98 -18.69 -2.72 -13.62
CA GLN A 98 -18.27 -3.78 -14.54
C GLN A 98 -16.83 -4.25 -14.24
N TRP A 99 -15.90 -3.32 -14.06
CA TRP A 99 -14.52 -3.64 -13.71
C TRP A 99 -14.42 -4.40 -12.39
N GLU A 100 -15.23 -4.07 -11.38
CA GLU A 100 -15.28 -4.80 -10.11
C GLU A 100 -15.71 -6.25 -10.31
N ARG A 101 -16.74 -6.50 -11.15
CA ARG A 101 -17.15 -7.86 -11.54
C ARG A 101 -16.06 -8.59 -12.31
N ASP A 102 -15.46 -7.95 -13.31
CA ASP A 102 -14.39 -8.55 -14.11
C ASP A 102 -13.15 -8.85 -13.25
N MET A 103 -12.82 -7.96 -12.31
CA MET A 103 -11.75 -8.15 -11.34
C MET A 103 -12.04 -9.30 -10.38
N GLN A 104 -13.29 -9.45 -9.96
CA GLN A 104 -13.71 -10.55 -9.09
C GLN A 104 -13.64 -11.88 -9.85
N ALA A 105 -14.24 -11.96 -11.03
CA ALA A 105 -14.16 -13.12 -11.92
C ALA A 105 -12.70 -13.47 -12.27
N TRP A 106 -11.86 -12.46 -12.51
CA TRP A 106 -10.44 -12.68 -12.74
C TRP A 106 -9.76 -13.30 -11.51
N LYS A 107 -10.00 -12.80 -10.29
CA LYS A 107 -9.45 -13.39 -9.06
C LYS A 107 -9.91 -14.83 -8.84
N GLU A 108 -11.18 -15.12 -9.12
CA GLU A 108 -11.75 -16.47 -8.99
C GLU A 108 -11.19 -17.43 -10.04
N SER A 109 -10.84 -16.93 -11.23
CA SER A 109 -10.20 -17.73 -12.28
C SER A 109 -8.73 -18.09 -11.97
N LEU A 110 -8.10 -17.44 -10.98
CA LEU A 110 -6.69 -17.69 -10.67
C LEU A 110 -6.52 -19.02 -9.94
N SER A 111 -5.79 -19.94 -10.55
CA SER A 111 -5.32 -21.12 -9.83
C SER A 111 -4.17 -20.76 -8.86
N PRO A 112 -3.96 -21.54 -7.79
CA PRO A 112 -2.80 -21.37 -6.91
C PRO A 112 -1.46 -21.42 -7.67
N GLU A 113 -1.36 -22.24 -8.73
CA GLU A 113 -0.18 -22.31 -9.59
C GLU A 113 -0.01 -21.03 -10.43
N ASP A 114 -1.09 -20.46 -10.98
CA ASP A 114 -1.02 -19.17 -11.68
C ASP A 114 -0.54 -18.04 -10.76
N ILE A 115 -1.02 -18.03 -9.51
CA ILE A 115 -0.60 -17.07 -8.50
C ILE A 115 0.89 -17.22 -8.19
N LYS A 116 1.37 -18.46 -8.07
CA LYS A 116 2.79 -18.77 -7.80
C LYS A 116 3.70 -18.34 -8.95
N LEU A 117 3.32 -18.64 -10.20
CA LEU A 117 4.05 -18.23 -11.40
C LEU A 117 4.09 -16.70 -11.55
N GLU A 118 2.96 -16.02 -11.39
CA GLU A 118 2.91 -14.56 -11.44
C GLU A 118 3.71 -13.92 -10.30
N ASN A 119 3.67 -14.51 -9.10
CA ASN A 119 4.46 -14.01 -7.97
C ASN A 119 5.97 -14.18 -8.19
N ALA A 120 6.39 -15.26 -8.84
CA ALA A 120 7.78 -15.43 -9.26
C ALA A 120 8.19 -14.34 -10.27
N TYR A 121 7.33 -14.06 -11.26
CA TYR A 121 7.52 -12.97 -12.22
C TYR A 121 7.62 -11.60 -11.53
N ARG A 122 6.65 -11.25 -10.69
CA ARG A 122 6.63 -9.95 -9.97
C ARG A 122 7.83 -9.78 -9.06
N THR A 123 8.28 -10.86 -8.41
CA THR A 123 9.48 -10.85 -7.58
C THR A 123 10.74 -10.61 -8.43
N GLN A 124 10.84 -11.24 -9.60
CA GLN A 124 11.95 -10.99 -10.55
C GLN A 124 11.96 -9.53 -11.03
N GLN A 125 10.80 -8.97 -11.37
CA GLN A 125 10.68 -7.56 -11.80
C GLN A 125 11.06 -6.58 -10.67
N ARG A 126 10.67 -6.86 -9.42
CA ARG A 126 11.08 -6.07 -8.26
C ARG A 126 12.59 -6.12 -8.03
N LYS A 127 13.19 -7.31 -8.07
CA LYS A 127 14.65 -7.48 -7.97
C LYS A 127 15.42 -6.77 -9.09
N ALA A 128 14.81 -6.66 -10.28
CA ALA A 128 15.36 -5.94 -11.41
C ALA A 128 15.08 -4.42 -11.39
N GLY A 129 14.38 -3.89 -10.37
CA GLY A 129 13.99 -2.47 -10.28
C GLY A 129 12.93 -2.03 -11.29
N LYS A 130 12.33 -2.95 -12.05
CA LYS A 130 11.38 -2.66 -13.14
C LYS A 130 9.94 -2.55 -12.68
N SER A 131 9.63 -2.97 -11.46
CA SER A 131 8.28 -2.91 -10.91
C SER A 131 8.30 -2.76 -9.40
N ARG A 132 7.22 -2.16 -8.85
CA ARG A 132 6.91 -2.11 -7.42
C ARG A 132 5.64 -2.90 -7.08
N LYS A 133 5.08 -3.65 -8.03
CA LYS A 133 3.85 -4.44 -7.82
C LYS A 133 4.06 -5.51 -6.76
N SER A 134 3.12 -5.58 -5.81
CA SER A 134 3.10 -6.60 -4.77
C SER A 134 2.69 -7.96 -5.34
N ASN A 135 3.00 -9.01 -4.57
CA ASN A 135 2.57 -10.37 -4.91
C ASN A 135 1.05 -10.50 -4.80
N LEU A 136 0.45 -11.26 -5.70
CA LEU A 136 -0.91 -11.76 -5.60
C LEU A 136 -1.04 -12.66 -4.38
N LYS A 137 -2.20 -12.58 -3.73
CA LYS A 137 -2.53 -13.39 -2.55
C LYS A 137 -3.51 -14.46 -2.99
N ASP A 138 -3.24 -15.68 -2.58
CA ASP A 138 -4.20 -16.78 -2.69
C ASP A 138 -5.36 -16.53 -1.70
N PRO A 139 -6.62 -16.46 -2.16
CA PRO A 139 -7.78 -16.30 -1.29
C PRO A 139 -8.00 -17.49 -0.33
N HIS A 140 -7.60 -18.70 -0.72
CA HIS A 140 -7.84 -19.94 0.03
C HIS A 140 -6.69 -20.32 0.96
N ALA A 141 -5.52 -19.70 0.81
CA ALA A 141 -4.38 -19.96 1.66
C ALA A 141 -4.64 -19.47 3.10
N PRO A 142 -4.25 -20.24 4.14
CA PRO A 142 -4.33 -19.80 5.52
C PRO A 142 -3.67 -18.42 5.74
N LYS A 143 -4.34 -17.54 6.49
CA LYS A 143 -3.82 -16.21 6.81
C LYS A 143 -2.85 -16.29 8.00
N LYS A 144 -1.77 -15.51 7.93
CA LYS A 144 -0.79 -15.41 9.03
C LYS A 144 -1.45 -14.84 10.28
N PRO A 145 -1.17 -15.39 11.47
CA PRO A 145 -1.74 -14.93 12.73
C PRO A 145 -1.10 -13.63 13.18
N LEU A 146 -1.80 -12.92 14.07
CA LEU A 146 -1.29 -11.73 14.72
C LEU A 146 -0.23 -12.11 15.77
N SER A 147 0.77 -11.25 15.95
CA SER A 147 1.71 -11.39 17.07
C SER A 147 1.06 -10.94 18.37
N ALA A 148 1.64 -11.32 19.51
CA ALA A 148 1.18 -10.93 20.84
C ALA A 148 1.00 -9.40 20.98
N TYR A 149 1.92 -8.61 20.43
CA TYR A 149 1.81 -7.16 20.43
C TYR A 149 0.61 -6.64 19.60
N PHE A 150 0.33 -7.24 18.45
CA PHE A 150 -0.86 -6.85 17.66
C PHE A 150 -2.16 -7.29 18.31
N LEU A 151 -2.17 -8.40 19.04
CA LEU A 151 -3.31 -8.79 19.89
C LEU A 151 -3.52 -7.78 21.02
N PHE A 152 -2.45 -7.28 21.62
CA PHE A 152 -2.51 -6.22 22.62
C PHE A 152 -3.04 -4.89 22.04
N LEU A 153 -2.54 -4.46 20.89
CA LEU A 153 -3.07 -3.27 20.20
C LEU A 153 -4.56 -3.38 19.91
N ARG A 154 -5.03 -4.59 19.57
CA ARG A 154 -6.44 -4.85 19.34
C ARG A 154 -7.24 -4.78 20.64
N ALA A 155 -6.72 -5.35 21.73
CA ALA A 155 -7.31 -5.22 23.06
C ALA A 155 -7.50 -3.77 23.47
N ILE A 156 -6.46 -2.93 23.29
CA ILE A 156 -6.56 -1.50 23.57
C ILE A 156 -7.69 -0.86 22.76
N ARG A 157 -7.71 -1.06 21.44
CA ARG A 157 -8.69 -0.43 20.54
C ARG A 157 -10.12 -0.92 20.74
N SER A 158 -10.30 -2.11 21.30
CA SER A 158 -11.62 -2.69 21.56
C SER A 158 -12.23 -2.26 22.88
N ASP A 159 -11.38 -1.87 23.85
CA ASP A 159 -11.82 -1.47 25.17
C ASP A 159 -11.70 0.05 25.29
N PRO A 160 -12.83 0.79 25.36
CA PRO A 160 -12.81 2.23 25.51
C PRO A 160 -11.96 2.69 26.70
N LYS A 161 -11.91 1.92 27.80
CA LYS A 161 -11.11 2.26 28.98
C LYS A 161 -9.61 2.17 28.68
N MET A 162 -9.18 1.12 27.98
CA MET A 162 -7.78 0.99 27.57
C MET A 162 -7.43 2.01 26.48
N THR A 163 -8.36 2.30 25.56
CA THR A 163 -8.18 3.35 24.56
C THR A 163 -7.94 4.70 25.23
N ASP A 164 -8.78 5.07 26.21
CA ASP A 164 -8.61 6.33 26.94
C ASP A 164 -7.34 6.35 27.80
N ASP A 165 -6.98 5.23 28.46
CA ASP A 165 -5.74 5.11 29.26
C ASP A 165 -4.46 5.20 28.41
N VAL A 166 -4.45 4.54 27.25
CA VAL A 166 -3.24 4.40 26.43
C VAL A 166 -3.12 5.47 25.35
N PHE A 167 -4.23 5.84 24.68
CA PHE A 167 -4.25 6.82 23.60
C PHE A 167 -4.79 8.18 24.03
N GLY A 168 -5.63 8.23 25.06
CA GLY A 168 -6.33 9.46 25.43
C GLY A 168 -7.12 10.02 24.26
N LYS A 169 -6.93 11.32 23.97
CA LYS A 169 -7.58 12.01 22.83
C LYS A 169 -6.76 11.97 21.53
N GLU A 170 -5.66 11.23 21.50
CA GLU A 170 -4.78 11.20 20.33
C GLU A 170 -5.41 10.39 19.20
N GLY A 171 -5.76 11.05 18.11
CA GLY A 171 -6.34 10.43 16.92
C GLY A 171 -5.30 9.98 15.89
N GLU A 172 -4.07 10.49 15.98
CA GLU A 172 -3.04 10.20 15.00
C GLU A 172 -2.47 8.78 15.19
N THR A 173 -2.68 7.91 14.19
CA THR A 173 -2.29 6.49 14.25
C THR A 173 -0.80 6.28 14.53
N THR A 174 0.07 7.15 14.01
CA THR A 174 1.52 7.09 14.25
C THR A 174 1.84 7.30 15.73
N LYS A 175 1.23 8.30 16.36
CA LYS A 175 1.44 8.60 17.78
C LYS A 175 0.82 7.54 18.68
N GLN A 176 -0.39 7.07 18.37
CA GLN A 176 -1.01 5.94 19.06
C GLN A 176 -0.09 4.70 19.05
N SER A 177 0.56 4.42 17.93
CA SER A 177 1.49 3.29 17.81
C SER A 177 2.71 3.44 18.72
N VAL A 178 3.20 4.65 18.93
CA VAL A 178 4.31 4.93 19.86
C VAL A 178 3.86 4.74 21.31
N LEU A 179 2.69 5.26 21.68
CA LEU A 179 2.12 5.15 23.03
C LEU A 179 1.86 3.68 23.41
N ALA A 180 1.22 2.90 22.53
CA ALA A 180 1.01 1.48 22.78
C ALA A 180 2.32 0.69 22.86
N ALA A 181 3.35 1.06 22.08
CA ALA A 181 4.66 0.43 22.18
C ALA A 181 5.36 0.74 23.50
N ALA A 182 5.16 1.95 24.07
CA ALA A 182 5.63 2.28 25.41
C ALA A 182 4.91 1.44 26.47
N LYS A 183 3.57 1.44 26.45
CA LYS A 183 2.74 0.64 27.37
C LYS A 183 3.09 -0.84 27.32
N TRP A 184 3.27 -1.42 26.13
CA TRP A 184 3.67 -2.83 25.99
C TRP A 184 5.02 -3.14 26.66
N ARG A 185 5.98 -2.20 26.65
CA ARG A 185 7.26 -2.41 27.34
C ARG A 185 7.11 -2.36 28.85
N GLU A 186 6.23 -1.50 29.35
CA GLU A 186 5.92 -1.34 30.78
C GLU A 186 5.17 -2.54 31.39
N LEU A 187 4.37 -3.26 30.58
CA LEU A 187 3.65 -4.44 31.06
C LEU A 187 4.61 -5.49 31.64
N SER A 188 4.23 -6.07 32.77
CA SER A 188 4.90 -7.22 33.37
C SER A 188 4.79 -8.47 32.51
N ASP A 189 5.68 -9.44 32.73
CA ASP A 189 5.63 -10.71 32.01
C ASP A 189 4.30 -11.45 32.24
N THR A 190 3.71 -11.31 33.42
CA THR A 190 2.39 -11.87 33.77
C THR A 190 1.24 -11.23 33.00
N GLU A 191 1.29 -9.92 32.76
CA GLU A 191 0.27 -9.21 31.96
C GLU A 191 0.44 -9.49 30.46
N LYS A 192 1.68 -9.78 30.02
CA LYS A 192 1.99 -10.19 28.64
C LYS A 192 1.63 -11.65 28.37
N GLN A 193 1.72 -12.54 29.37
CA GLN A 193 1.44 -13.97 29.24
C GLN A 193 0.16 -14.29 28.45
N PRO A 194 -1.00 -13.68 28.72
CA PRO A 194 -2.21 -14.03 27.99
C PRO A 194 -2.12 -13.72 26.49
N PHE A 195 -1.46 -12.62 26.10
CA PHE A 195 -1.24 -12.26 24.70
C PHE A 195 -0.20 -13.18 24.04
N LEU A 196 0.86 -13.55 24.76
CA LEU A 196 1.89 -14.47 24.29
C LEU A 196 1.32 -15.87 24.06
N ALA A 197 0.63 -16.42 25.06
CA ALA A 197 0.00 -17.74 24.97
C ALA A 197 -1.00 -17.79 23.81
N LYS A 198 -1.81 -16.74 23.61
CA LYS A 198 -2.74 -16.67 22.48
C LYS A 198 -2.04 -16.57 21.13
N ALA A 199 -0.99 -15.75 21.03
CA ALA A 199 -0.20 -15.65 19.80
C ALA A 199 0.46 -16.99 19.44
N ASP A 200 0.97 -17.72 20.42
CA ASP A 200 1.55 -19.05 20.22
C ASP A 200 0.51 -20.08 19.79
N GLN A 201 -0.69 -20.04 20.39
CA GLN A 201 -1.82 -20.87 19.96
C GLN A 201 -2.21 -20.61 18.50
N ASP A 202 -2.35 -19.34 18.12
CA ASP A 202 -2.73 -18.95 16.76
C ASP A 202 -1.59 -19.20 15.75
N LYS A 203 -0.33 -19.10 16.19
CA LYS A 203 0.85 -19.53 15.42
C LYS A 203 0.80 -21.00 15.10
N LEU A 204 0.56 -21.86 16.10
CA LEU A 204 0.43 -23.30 15.89
C LEU A 204 -0.74 -23.63 14.95
N ARG A 205 -1.90 -22.97 15.15
CA ARG A 205 -3.06 -23.08 14.26
C ARG A 205 -2.67 -22.86 12.80
N TYR A 206 -1.96 -21.77 12.55
CA TYR A 206 -1.53 -21.37 11.21
C TYR A 206 -0.48 -22.31 10.63
N GLU A 207 0.52 -22.71 11.42
CA GLU A 207 1.59 -23.60 10.94
C GLU A 207 1.04 -24.94 10.49
N GLU A 208 0.13 -25.52 11.26
CA GLU A 208 -0.52 -26.78 10.89
C GLU A 208 -1.47 -26.61 9.70
N ALA A 209 -2.33 -25.56 9.72
CA ALA A 209 -3.20 -25.27 8.59
C ALA A 209 -2.40 -25.08 7.29
N ARG A 210 -1.30 -24.32 7.35
CA ARG A 210 -0.43 -24.09 6.19
C ARG A 210 0.20 -25.39 5.69
N ARG A 211 0.69 -26.25 6.60
CA ARG A 211 1.28 -27.55 6.25
C ARG A 211 0.28 -28.43 5.50
N VAL A 212 -0.95 -28.53 6.03
CA VAL A 212 -2.03 -29.31 5.42
C VAL A 212 -2.48 -28.71 4.10
N TYR A 213 -2.59 -27.38 4.01
CA TYR A 213 -2.92 -26.69 2.77
C TYR A 213 -1.88 -26.96 1.67
N GLU A 214 -0.59 -26.77 1.98
CA GLU A 214 0.51 -27.04 1.04
C GLU A 214 0.52 -28.51 0.58
N SER A 215 0.23 -29.45 1.48
CA SER A 215 0.11 -30.87 1.16
C SER A 215 -1.10 -31.20 0.29
N ALA A 216 -2.27 -30.62 0.58
CA ALA A 216 -3.49 -30.81 -0.20
C ALA A 216 -3.35 -30.23 -1.62
N GLN A 217 -2.71 -29.06 -1.74
CA GLN A 217 -2.35 -28.47 -3.04
C GLN A 217 -1.42 -29.39 -3.85
N ALA A 218 -0.41 -30.00 -3.20
CA ALA A 218 0.48 -30.96 -3.87
C ALA A 218 -0.25 -32.24 -4.32
N ARG A 219 -1.33 -32.63 -3.64
CA ARG A 219 -2.21 -33.75 -4.03
C ARG A 219 -3.22 -33.38 -5.11
N GLY A 220 -3.30 -32.12 -5.53
CA GLY A 220 -4.28 -31.64 -6.52
C GLY A 220 -5.70 -31.52 -5.96
N VAL A 221 -5.86 -31.41 -4.64
CA VAL A 221 -7.16 -31.17 -3.99
C VAL A 221 -7.66 -29.78 -4.39
N PRO A 222 -8.94 -29.61 -4.75
CA PRO A 222 -9.51 -28.30 -5.06
C PRO A 222 -9.24 -27.26 -3.96
N PRO A 223 -8.93 -25.99 -4.29
CA PRO A 223 -8.51 -24.99 -3.30
C PRO A 223 -9.46 -24.80 -2.12
N ALA A 224 -10.78 -24.86 -2.36
CA ALA A 224 -11.80 -24.74 -1.31
C ALA A 224 -11.77 -25.92 -0.32
N GLU A 225 -11.59 -27.15 -0.82
CA GLU A 225 -11.48 -28.34 0.02
C GLU A 225 -10.16 -28.39 0.78
N ALA A 226 -9.06 -28.01 0.12
CA ALA A 226 -7.75 -27.88 0.74
C ALA A 226 -7.77 -26.86 1.90
N ALA A 227 -8.48 -25.74 1.72
CA ALA A 227 -8.67 -24.73 2.76
C ALA A 227 -9.49 -25.27 3.95
N ALA A 228 -10.57 -26.01 3.70
CA ALA A 228 -11.38 -26.61 4.75
C ALA A 228 -10.63 -27.70 5.54
N GLU A 229 -9.84 -28.54 4.87
CA GLU A 229 -8.99 -29.55 5.51
C GLU A 229 -7.92 -28.88 6.39
N ALA A 230 -7.26 -27.85 5.85
CA ALA A 230 -6.28 -27.04 6.56
C ALA A 230 -6.87 -26.35 7.80
N GLU A 231 -8.06 -25.77 7.68
CA GLU A 231 -8.73 -25.09 8.79
C GLU A 231 -9.07 -26.07 9.92
N ARG A 232 -9.60 -27.26 9.59
CA ARG A 232 -9.91 -28.31 10.57
C ARG A 232 -8.65 -28.77 11.29
N ALA A 233 -7.58 -29.06 10.56
CA ALA A 233 -6.31 -29.49 11.15
C ALA A 233 -5.70 -28.41 12.05
N GLY A 234 -5.69 -27.16 11.59
CA GLY A 234 -5.22 -26.02 12.37
C GLY A 234 -6.01 -25.83 13.67
N LYS A 235 -7.34 -25.85 13.60
CA LYS A 235 -8.22 -25.75 14.78
C LYS A 235 -7.98 -26.89 15.77
N ALA A 236 -7.83 -28.12 15.29
CA ALA A 236 -7.54 -29.27 16.14
C ALA A 236 -6.19 -29.12 16.87
N ALA A 237 -5.13 -28.69 16.17
CA ALA A 237 -3.83 -28.45 16.78
C ALA A 237 -3.86 -27.31 17.81
N ALA A 238 -4.56 -26.21 17.50
CA ALA A 238 -4.75 -25.08 18.40
C ALA A 238 -5.53 -25.45 19.67
N GLN A 239 -6.56 -26.29 19.54
CA GLN A 239 -7.33 -26.78 20.67
C GLN A 239 -6.50 -27.72 21.54
N ALA A 240 -5.77 -28.67 20.93
CA ALA A 240 -4.88 -29.57 21.66
C ALA A 240 -3.78 -28.83 22.46
N MET A 241 -3.35 -27.65 21.99
CA MET A 241 -2.45 -26.78 22.75
C MET A 241 -3.17 -26.04 23.88
N ALA A 242 -4.37 -25.52 23.64
CA ALA A 242 -5.19 -24.89 24.68
C ALA A 242 -5.50 -25.86 25.82
N ASP A 243 -5.83 -27.12 25.50
CA ASP A 243 -6.14 -28.16 26.47
C ASP A 243 -4.94 -28.53 27.36
N LYS A 244 -3.71 -28.20 26.95
CA LYS A 244 -2.48 -28.49 27.73
C LYS A 244 -1.88 -27.26 28.41
N ASN A 245 -2.30 -26.06 28.03
CA ASN A 245 -1.73 -24.80 28.52
C ASN A 245 -2.66 -24.18 29.58
N PRO A 246 -2.27 -24.16 30.87
CA PRO A 246 -3.13 -23.66 31.94
C PRO A 246 -3.50 -22.18 31.77
N THR A 247 -2.63 -21.36 31.18
CA THR A 247 -2.93 -19.95 30.87
C THR A 247 -4.04 -19.84 29.82
N LEU A 248 -4.01 -20.68 28.79
CA LEU A 248 -5.06 -20.71 27.76
C LEU A 248 -6.37 -21.25 28.31
N GLN A 249 -6.33 -22.27 29.16
CA GLN A 249 -7.52 -22.78 29.85
C GLN A 249 -8.16 -21.71 30.73
N ALA A 250 -7.36 -21.01 31.54
CA ALA A 250 -7.83 -19.93 32.39
C ALA A 250 -8.46 -18.79 31.57
N LEU A 251 -7.87 -18.44 30.42
CA LEU A 251 -8.43 -17.44 29.50
C LEU A 251 -9.74 -17.89 28.86
N GLN A 252 -9.88 -19.17 28.52
CA GLN A 252 -11.12 -19.74 27.99
C GLN A 252 -12.23 -19.76 29.06
N ALA A 253 -11.88 -20.10 30.30
CA ALA A 253 -12.82 -20.15 31.43
C ALA A 253 -13.26 -18.76 31.92
N ALA A 254 -12.36 -17.77 31.91
CA ALA A 254 -12.66 -16.41 32.35
C ALA A 254 -13.48 -15.59 31.33
N GLY A 255 -13.62 -16.09 30.10
CA GLY A 255 -14.10 -15.30 28.97
C GLY A 255 -13.00 -14.34 28.49
N LEU A 256 -12.75 -14.32 27.18
CA LEU A 256 -11.70 -13.46 26.61
C LEU A 256 -12.05 -11.97 26.85
N PRO A 257 -11.07 -11.12 27.22
CA PRO A 257 -11.29 -9.68 27.15
C PRO A 257 -11.65 -9.31 25.70
N ALA A 258 -12.58 -8.37 25.53
CA ALA A 258 -13.31 -8.12 24.28
C ALA A 258 -12.42 -8.02 23.02
N GLY A 259 -11.16 -7.58 23.14
CA GLY A 259 -10.24 -7.47 21.99
C GLY A 259 -9.25 -8.59 21.75
N ILE A 260 -9.23 -9.66 22.56
CA ILE A 260 -8.47 -10.88 22.22
C ILE A 260 -9.32 -11.83 21.34
N SER A 261 -10.65 -11.69 21.35
CA SER A 261 -11.54 -12.52 20.54
C SER A 261 -11.73 -11.94 19.13
N PHE A 262 -11.00 -12.46 18.13
CA PHE A 262 -11.35 -12.30 16.70
C PHE A 262 -11.45 -13.70 16.11
N ASN A 263 -12.59 -14.04 15.54
CA ASN A 263 -12.57 -15.00 14.45
C ASN A 263 -11.89 -14.28 13.27
N MET A 264 -10.74 -14.77 12.82
CA MET A 264 -9.96 -14.14 11.74
C MET A 264 -10.67 -14.12 10.37
N ASP A 265 -11.88 -14.67 10.35
CA ASP A 265 -12.77 -14.86 9.21
C ASP A 265 -14.01 -13.94 9.26
N ASP A 266 -14.15 -13.07 10.29
CA ASP A 266 -15.20 -12.04 10.30
C ASP A 266 -14.81 -10.89 9.37
N GLU A 267 -15.28 -10.99 8.13
CA GLU A 267 -15.04 -10.05 7.02
C GLU A 267 -15.60 -8.64 7.28
N SER A 268 -16.49 -8.48 8.27
CA SER A 268 -17.13 -7.21 8.61
C SER A 268 -16.18 -6.18 9.24
N ASN A 269 -15.02 -6.61 9.76
CA ASN A 269 -14.10 -5.75 10.49
C ASN A 269 -12.78 -5.49 9.74
N ASN A 270 -12.79 -5.64 8.42
CA ASN A 270 -11.66 -5.29 7.56
C ASN A 270 -11.53 -3.76 7.47
N PRO A 271 -10.45 -3.14 7.99
CA PRO A 271 -10.27 -1.69 7.98
C PRO A 271 -10.17 -1.07 6.59
N LYS A 272 -10.12 -1.89 5.53
CA LYS A 272 -10.17 -1.41 4.14
C LYS A 272 -11.55 -0.94 3.71
N HIS A 273 -12.63 -1.34 4.39
CA HIS A 273 -13.97 -0.86 4.05
C HIS A 273 -14.26 0.55 4.58
N HIS A 274 -13.57 1.01 5.65
CA HIS A 274 -13.76 2.35 6.20
C HIS A 274 -12.77 3.39 5.63
N LEU A 275 -11.75 2.98 4.88
CA LEU A 275 -10.73 3.87 4.30
C LEU A 275 -10.96 4.21 2.82
N ASN A 276 -11.88 3.52 2.14
CA ASN A 276 -12.30 3.86 0.78
C ASN A 276 -13.56 4.75 0.73
N THR A 277 -14.11 5.12 1.88
CA THR A 277 -15.26 6.03 2.01
C THR A 277 -14.89 7.40 2.60
N ALA A 278 -13.61 7.65 2.92
CA ALA A 278 -13.20 8.89 3.59
C ALA A 278 -12.15 9.71 2.81
N PHE A 279 -11.89 9.38 1.54
CA PHE A 279 -10.97 10.14 0.67
C PHE A 279 -11.64 10.69 -0.61
N ASP A 280 -12.88 10.30 -0.91
CA ASP A 280 -13.62 10.76 -2.11
C ASP A 280 -14.80 11.71 -1.78
N ASP A 281 -15.03 12.05 -0.51
CA ASP A 281 -15.92 13.15 -0.08
C ASP A 281 -15.14 14.46 0.15
N ALA A 282 -14.09 14.68 -0.65
CA ALA A 282 -13.54 16.02 -0.83
C ALA A 282 -14.43 16.76 -1.81
N ASP A 283 -15.42 17.45 -1.24
CA ASP A 283 -16.14 18.58 -1.83
C ASP A 283 -15.14 19.53 -2.51
N ASP A 284 -14.97 19.37 -3.83
CA ASP A 284 -14.20 20.27 -4.69
C ASP A 284 -15.09 21.46 -5.07
N SER A 285 -15.51 22.21 -4.05
CA SER A 285 -16.13 23.52 -4.15
C SER A 285 -15.23 24.57 -3.51
N ASP A 286 -13.97 24.70 -3.99
CA ASP A 286 -13.14 25.87 -3.72
C ASP A 286 -13.68 27.06 -4.53
N SER A 287 -14.79 27.62 -4.06
CA SER A 287 -15.25 28.96 -4.44
C SER A 287 -14.29 29.98 -3.84
N ARG A 288 -13.20 30.25 -4.56
CA ARG A 288 -12.38 31.44 -4.36
C ARG A 288 -13.19 32.67 -4.74
N ASP A 289 -13.81 33.28 -3.74
CA ASP A 289 -14.25 34.67 -3.80
C ASP A 289 -13.05 35.58 -4.04
N GLN A 290 -12.88 35.99 -5.30
CA GLN A 290 -12.17 37.20 -5.68
C GLN A 290 -13.18 38.19 -6.24
N VAL A 291 -13.88 38.87 -5.32
CA VAL A 291 -14.62 40.09 -5.63
C VAL A 291 -13.78 41.28 -5.17
N GLY A 292 -13.52 42.21 -6.08
CA GLY A 292 -13.14 43.57 -5.71
C GLY A 292 -11.89 44.13 -6.36
N ARG A 293 -11.85 44.19 -7.69
CA ARG A 293 -11.03 45.17 -8.40
C ARG A 293 -11.90 45.78 -9.50
N ASP A 294 -12.44 46.97 -9.25
CA ASP A 294 -12.24 48.12 -10.12
C ASP A 294 -13.01 49.38 -9.68
N GLN A 295 -12.37 50.51 -10.01
CA GLN A 295 -12.89 51.88 -10.14
C GLN A 295 -12.96 52.74 -8.87
N HIS A 296 -12.67 54.04 -8.85
CA HIS A 296 -11.99 55.01 -9.72
C HIS A 296 -12.09 56.36 -8.95
N LEU A 297 -11.03 57.17 -9.00
CA LEU A 297 -10.97 58.64 -8.83
C LEU A 297 -11.28 59.36 -7.49
N GLN A 298 -10.30 60.22 -7.16
CA GLN A 298 -10.39 61.60 -6.65
C GLN A 298 -11.08 61.89 -5.29
N THR A 299 -10.30 62.38 -4.32
CA THR A 299 -10.04 63.82 -4.12
C THR A 299 -9.32 64.10 -2.79
N LYS A 300 -8.41 65.07 -2.86
CA LYS A 300 -8.08 66.12 -1.87
C LYS A 300 -7.57 65.71 -0.48
N GLY A 301 -6.40 66.26 -0.17
CA GLY A 301 -5.66 66.02 1.07
C GLY A 301 -6.14 66.83 2.27
N SER A 302 -5.48 66.61 3.40
CA SER A 302 -5.13 67.63 4.39
C SER A 302 -4.42 66.98 5.58
N GLY A 303 -3.29 67.57 5.99
CA GLY A 303 -2.62 67.33 7.27
C GLY A 303 -1.78 66.04 7.32
N ARG A 304 -0.57 66.00 7.87
CA ARG A 304 -0.05 66.83 8.96
C ARG A 304 1.47 66.72 9.00
N ALA A 305 2.09 67.86 9.26
CA ALA A 305 3.52 68.10 9.33
C ALA A 305 4.25 67.21 10.35
N GLY A 306 5.44 66.76 9.97
CA GLY A 306 6.45 66.16 10.82
C GLY A 306 7.82 66.63 10.37
N THR A 307 8.26 67.75 10.95
CA THR A 307 9.46 68.51 10.64
C THR A 307 10.74 67.69 10.81
N GLY A 308 11.51 67.57 9.73
CA GLY A 308 12.94 67.23 9.81
C GLY A 308 13.73 68.46 10.23
N SER A 309 14.61 68.31 11.21
CA SER A 309 15.64 69.31 11.51
C SER A 309 16.98 68.59 11.64
N ARG A 310 17.76 68.69 10.58
CA ARG A 310 19.18 68.35 10.52
C ARG A 310 19.92 69.68 10.63
N ALA A 311 20.45 69.99 11.80
CA ALA A 311 21.30 71.16 12.00
C ALA A 311 22.76 70.72 12.16
N THR A 312 23.57 71.30 11.30
CA THR A 312 25.01 71.22 11.19
C THR A 312 25.71 71.91 12.35
N LYS A 313 26.81 71.29 12.78
CA LYS A 313 27.89 71.85 13.60
C LYS A 313 28.54 73.05 12.91
N ALA A 314 28.56 74.22 13.56
CA ALA A 314 29.62 75.21 13.43
C ALA A 314 29.60 76.14 14.65
N GLU A 315 30.76 76.14 15.31
CA GLU A 315 31.17 76.78 16.55
C GLU A 315 31.73 78.17 16.23
N ARG A 316 31.30 79.23 16.94
CA ARG A 316 32.15 80.42 17.15
C ARG A 316 31.69 81.35 18.28
N ILE A 317 32.47 81.32 19.37
CA ILE A 317 33.11 82.45 20.09
C ILE A 317 32.22 83.64 20.52
N GLY A 318 32.23 83.89 21.83
CA GLY A 318 31.80 85.15 22.45
C GLY A 318 31.30 84.94 23.87
#